data_AF-A0A7W9WCP1-F1
#
_entry.id   AF-A0A7W9WCP1-F1
#
_cell.length_a   1.000
_cell.length_b   1.000
_cell.length_c   1.000
_cell.angle_alpha   90.00
_cell.angle_beta   90.00
_cell.angle_gamma   90.00
#
_symmetry.space_group_name_H-M   'P 1'
#
loop_
_entity.id
_entity.type
_entity.pdbx_description
1 polymer ?
#
loop_
_entity_poly.entity_id
_entity_poly.type
_entity_poly.pdbx_seq_one_letter_code
_entity_poly.pdbx_strand_id
1 'polypeptide(L)'
;MPAQPTQNKPMFYPLHHFVLLPAALVLTLYSIRRYLAVAGDDSEVSRLWFTVMLLAIVGFGTLVMLRQHYALTLQDRLIRLEVRQRYFEITGQSLRPLEAQLELKQLLALRFAGDDELPGLVQAAIREKLSSKDIQARIQDFHFDHMRV
;
A
#
# COMPACT_ATOMS: atom_id res chain seq x y z
N MET A 1 5.20 -12.44 -30.55
CA MET A 1 5.30 -11.22 -29.71
C MET A 1 5.42 -11.68 -28.27
N PRO A 2 6.36 -11.15 -27.46
CA PRO A 2 6.42 -11.49 -26.04
C PRO A 2 5.08 -11.14 -25.39
N ALA A 3 4.61 -11.98 -24.46
CA ALA A 3 3.41 -11.68 -23.69
C ALA A 3 3.58 -10.34 -22.98
N GLN A 4 2.66 -9.39 -23.21
CA GLN A 4 2.69 -8.12 -22.50
C GLN A 4 2.54 -8.40 -20.99
N PRO A 5 3.36 -7.79 -20.13
CA PRO A 5 3.26 -8.03 -18.70
C PRO A 5 1.96 -7.43 -18.19
N THR A 6 1.14 -8.25 -17.53
CA THR A 6 -0.17 -7.84 -17.02
C THR A 6 -0.14 -7.38 -15.57
N GLN A 7 1.03 -7.39 -14.91
CA GLN A 7 1.18 -7.07 -13.50
C GLN A 7 2.48 -6.35 -13.19
N ASN A 8 2.43 -5.43 -12.23
CA ASN A 8 3.63 -4.82 -11.68
C ASN A 8 4.41 -5.80 -10.82
N LYS A 9 5.73 -5.69 -10.92
CA LYS A 9 6.65 -6.38 -10.02
C LYS A 9 6.54 -5.74 -8.62
N PRO A 10 6.42 -6.53 -7.54
CA PRO A 10 6.44 -5.98 -6.19
C PRO A 10 7.74 -5.20 -5.96
N MET A 11 7.63 -3.98 -5.43
CA MET A 11 8.78 -3.17 -5.07
C MET A 11 9.04 -3.25 -3.57
N PHE A 12 10.31 -3.21 -3.20
CA PHE A 12 10.74 -3.16 -1.80
C PHE A 12 11.76 -2.04 -1.65
N TYR A 13 11.67 -1.31 -0.54
CA TYR A 13 12.74 -0.41 -0.10
C TYR A 13 13.69 -1.19 0.82
N PRO A 14 14.92 -1.56 0.38
CA PRO A 14 15.71 -2.58 1.06
C PRO A 14 16.08 -2.25 2.49
N LEU A 15 16.46 -0.99 2.74
CA LEU A 15 16.83 -0.52 4.08
C LEU A 15 15.66 -0.62 5.07
N HIS A 16 14.42 -0.39 4.64
CA HIS A 16 13.26 -0.54 5.51
C HIS A 16 12.86 -2.00 5.69
N HIS A 17 12.69 -2.74 4.59
CA HIS A 17 12.09 -4.08 4.63
C HIS A 17 13.05 -5.18 5.10
N PHE A 18 14.35 -5.05 4.80
CA PHE A 18 15.33 -6.10 5.07
C PHE A 18 16.35 -5.73 6.15
N VAL A 19 16.41 -4.47 6.59
CA VAL A 19 17.32 -4.02 7.64
C VAL A 19 16.55 -3.49 8.85
N LEU A 20 15.85 -2.36 8.69
CA LEU A 20 15.22 -1.65 9.81
C LEU A 20 14.09 -2.45 10.47
N LEU A 21 13.15 -3.00 9.69
CA LEU A 21 12.04 -3.78 10.24
C LEU A 21 12.52 -5.05 10.96
N PRO A 22 13.40 -5.89 10.36
CA PRO A 22 13.94 -7.06 11.06
C PRO A 22 14.76 -6.69 12.29
N ALA A 23 15.62 -5.66 12.22
CA ALA A 23 16.42 -5.23 13.36
C ALA A 23 15.55 -4.71 14.51
N ALA A 24 14.53 -3.91 14.21
CA ALA A 24 13.57 -3.44 15.21
C ALA A 24 12.79 -4.61 15.84
N LEU A 25 12.37 -5.59 15.04
CA LEU A 25 11.70 -6.79 15.55
C LEU A 25 12.61 -7.59 16.51
N VAL A 26 13.87 -7.81 16.13
CA VAL A 26 14.84 -8.50 16.99
C VAL A 26 15.07 -7.73 18.29
N LEU A 27 15.21 -6.41 18.22
CA LEU A 27 15.37 -5.55 19.40
C LEU A 27 14.15 -5.63 20.32
N THR A 28 12.94 -5.57 19.76
CA THR A 28 11.70 -5.72 20.51
C THR A 28 11.63 -7.08 21.21
N LEU A 29 11.85 -8.18 20.49
CA LEU A 29 11.84 -9.52 21.09
C LEU A 29 12.93 -9.70 22.16
N TYR A 30 14.12 -9.17 21.92
CA TYR A 30 15.23 -9.19 22.88
C TYR A 30 14.87 -8.42 24.15
N SER A 31 14.38 -7.19 24.03
CA SER A 31 14.00 -6.36 25.16
C SER A 31 12.87 -6.98 26.00
N ILE A 32 11.86 -7.59 25.36
CA ILE A 32 10.81 -8.35 26.03
C ILE A 32 11.40 -9.50 26.83
N ARG A 33 12.24 -10.34 26.19
CA ARG A 33 12.89 -11.47 26.88
C ARG A 33 13.71 -11.02 28.09
N ARG A 34 14.45 -9.91 27.96
CA ARG A 34 15.28 -9.36 29.05
C ARG A 34 14.42 -8.84 30.19
N TYR A 35 13.34 -8.11 29.90
CA TYR A 35 12.41 -7.65 30.93
C TYR A 35 11.76 -8.82 31.67
N LEU A 36 11.29 -9.85 30.96
CA LEU A 36 10.69 -11.04 31.58
C LEU A 36 11.63 -11.77 32.54
N ALA A 37 12.95 -11.68 32.35
CA ALA A 37 13.94 -12.30 33.24
C ALA A 37 14.15 -11.53 34.55
N VAL A 38 13.73 -10.27 34.63
CA VAL A 38 13.89 -9.38 35.80
C VAL A 38 12.56 -8.81 36.29
N ALA A 39 11.44 -9.28 35.74
CA ALA A 39 10.11 -8.79 36.08
C ALA A 39 9.75 -9.20 37.51
N GLY A 40 9.17 -8.26 38.27
CA GLY A 40 8.66 -8.51 39.63
C GLY A 40 9.58 -8.11 40.78
N ASP A 41 10.85 -7.79 40.50
CA ASP A 41 11.85 -7.49 41.55
C ASP A 41 11.92 -6.00 41.95
N ASP A 42 11.11 -5.11 41.32
CA ASP A 42 11.14 -3.63 41.42
C ASP A 42 12.55 -3.00 41.53
N SER A 43 13.55 -3.70 40.99
CA SER A 43 14.93 -3.27 40.99
C SER A 43 15.13 -2.21 39.90
N GLU A 44 16.18 -1.40 40.04
CA GLU A 44 16.54 -0.41 39.00
C GLU A 44 16.72 -1.07 37.62
N VAL A 45 17.29 -2.29 37.62
CA VAL A 45 17.45 -3.10 36.41
C VAL A 45 16.10 -3.48 35.81
N SER A 46 15.12 -3.86 36.63
CA SER A 46 13.77 -4.18 36.18
C SER A 46 13.08 -2.98 35.51
N ARG A 47 13.15 -1.80 36.16
CA ARG A 47 12.61 -0.56 35.61
C ARG A 47 13.30 -0.15 34.30
N LEU A 48 14.61 -0.29 34.22
CA LEU A 48 15.36 0.03 32.99
C LEU A 48 14.95 -0.88 31.83
N TRP A 49 14.88 -2.20 32.04
CA TRP A 49 14.46 -3.12 30.99
C TRP A 49 13.00 -2.94 30.59
N PHE A 50 12.13 -2.57 31.54
CA PHE A 50 10.77 -2.17 31.23
C PHE A 50 10.72 -0.96 30.29
N THR A 51 11.48 0.11 30.59
CA THR A 51 11.55 1.29 29.72
C THR A 51 12.09 0.96 28.34
N VAL A 52 13.17 0.18 28.25
CA VAL A 52 13.75 -0.24 26.96
C VAL A 52 12.75 -1.07 26.15
N MET A 53 12.06 -2.01 26.80
CA MET A 53 11.01 -2.82 26.16
C MET A 53 9.87 -1.94 25.65
N LEU A 54 9.37 -1.02 26.47
CA LEU A 54 8.28 -0.14 26.09
C LEU A 54 8.67 0.74 24.89
N LEU A 55 9.87 1.34 24.91
CA LEU A 55 10.38 2.15 23.80
C LEU A 55 10.57 1.32 22.53
N ALA A 56 11.04 0.07 22.63
CA ALA A 56 11.18 -0.82 21.48
C ALA A 56 9.82 -1.20 20.88
N ILE A 57 8.82 -1.49 21.71
CA ILE A 57 7.46 -1.80 21.27
C ILE A 57 6.83 -0.57 20.60
N VAL A 58 6.90 0.59 21.24
CA VAL A 58 6.36 1.84 20.68
C VAL A 58 7.05 2.19 19.37
N GLY A 59 8.39 2.14 19.34
CA GLY A 59 9.17 2.42 18.14
C GLY A 59 8.85 1.47 16.97
N PHE A 60 8.77 0.17 17.24
CA PHE A 60 8.37 -0.82 16.22
C PHE A 60 6.93 -0.59 15.75
N GLY A 61 6.00 -0.34 16.68
CA GLY A 61 4.61 -0.01 16.36
C GLY A 61 4.50 1.24 15.48
N THR A 62 5.24 2.29 15.80
CA THR A 62 5.31 3.52 14.99
C THR A 62 5.83 3.23 13.58
N LEU A 63 6.91 2.46 13.43
CA LEU A 63 7.47 2.10 12.12
C LEU A 63 6.44 1.38 11.23
N VAL A 64 5.69 0.44 11.79
CA VAL A 64 4.65 -0.30 11.07
C VAL A 64 3.45 0.59 10.74
N MET A 65 2.97 1.36 11.72
CA MET A 65 1.79 2.24 11.58
C MET A 65 2.01 3.32 10.52
N LEU A 66 3.20 3.96 10.49
CA LEU A 66 3.48 5.02 9.52
C LEU A 66 3.37 4.53 8.08
N ARG A 67 3.94 3.35 7.79
CA ARG A 67 3.83 2.75 6.46
C ARG A 67 2.40 2.31 6.17
N GLN A 68 1.83 1.48 7.04
CA GLN A 68 0.60 0.76 6.71
C GLN A 68 -0.63 1.65 6.71
N HIS A 69 -0.71 2.63 7.61
CA HIS A 69 -1.89 3.48 7.72
C HIS A 69 -1.74 4.77 6.91
N TYR A 70 -0.68 5.54 7.13
CA TYR A 70 -0.55 6.85 6.50
C TYR A 70 -0.13 6.76 5.04
N ALA A 71 0.95 6.03 4.73
CA ALA A 71 1.47 5.99 3.36
C ALA A 71 0.51 5.28 2.39
N LEU A 72 -0.06 4.13 2.76
CA LEU A 72 -1.01 3.42 1.90
C LEU A 72 -2.30 4.22 1.67
N THR A 73 -2.84 4.86 2.72
CA THR A 73 -4.05 5.69 2.57
C THR A 73 -3.78 6.91 1.69
N LEU A 74 -2.60 7.53 1.80
CA LEU A 74 -2.20 8.62 0.93
C LEU A 74 -2.05 8.16 -0.52
N GLN A 75 -1.41 7.01 -0.76
CA GLN A 75 -1.30 6.42 -2.10
C GLN A 75 -2.67 6.17 -2.72
N ASP A 76 -3.60 5.56 -1.97
CA ASP A 76 -4.95 5.27 -2.48
C ASP A 76 -5.74 6.55 -2.81
N ARG A 77 -5.53 7.63 -2.04
CA ARG A 77 -6.08 8.96 -2.35
C ARG A 77 -5.46 9.58 -3.59
N LEU A 78 -4.15 9.48 -3.75
CA LEU A 78 -3.43 9.99 -4.92
C LEU A 78 -3.85 9.25 -6.19
N ILE A 79 -3.95 7.93 -6.16
CA ILE A 79 -4.39 7.12 -7.31
C ILE A 79 -5.81 7.49 -7.71
N ARG A 80 -6.71 7.69 -6.74
CA ARG A 80 -8.06 8.17 -7.04
C ARG A 80 -8.03 9.53 -7.75
N LEU A 81 -7.17 10.45 -7.32
CA LEU A 81 -7.01 11.75 -7.98
C LEU A 81 -6.41 11.61 -9.39
N GLU A 82 -5.40 10.76 -9.54
CA GLU A 82 -4.74 10.47 -10.82
C GLU A 82 -5.76 9.95 -11.84
N VAL A 83 -6.52 8.91 -11.52
CA VAL A 83 -7.51 8.33 -12.45
C VAL A 83 -8.62 9.33 -12.76
N ARG A 84 -9.07 10.13 -11.78
CA ARG A 84 -10.04 11.22 -12.02
C ARG A 84 -9.51 12.26 -12.99
N GLN A 85 -8.26 12.68 -12.79
CA GLN A 85 -7.62 13.72 -13.60
C GLN A 85 -7.42 13.22 -15.03
N ARG A 86 -6.84 12.02 -15.20
CA ARG A 86 -6.64 11.39 -16.51
C ARG A 86 -7.97 11.25 -17.26
N TYR A 87 -8.98 10.69 -16.61
CA TYR A 87 -10.31 10.55 -17.23
C TYR A 87 -10.88 11.91 -17.67
N PHE A 88 -10.71 12.97 -16.86
CA PHE A 88 -11.16 14.31 -17.21
C PHE A 88 -10.37 14.91 -18.39
N GLU A 89 -9.05 14.73 -18.44
CA GLU A 89 -8.20 15.22 -19.53
C GLU A 89 -8.57 14.57 -20.87
N ILE A 90 -8.88 13.26 -20.85
CA ILE A 90 -9.22 12.49 -22.05
C ILE A 90 -10.65 12.78 -22.54
N THR A 91 -11.62 12.81 -21.62
CA THR A 91 -13.05 12.85 -21.98
C THR A 91 -13.68 14.24 -21.87
N GLY A 92 -13.03 15.17 -21.17
CA GLY A 92 -13.61 16.44 -20.74
C GLY A 92 -14.69 16.31 -19.67
N GLN A 93 -14.94 15.11 -19.13
CA GLN A 93 -16.02 14.82 -18.18
C GLN A 93 -15.48 14.42 -16.81
N SER A 94 -16.21 14.78 -15.74
CA SER A 94 -15.85 14.38 -14.38
C SER A 94 -16.09 12.89 -14.16
N LEU A 95 -15.10 12.18 -13.63
CA LEU A 95 -15.23 10.77 -13.25
C LEU A 95 -16.10 10.57 -11.99
N ARG A 96 -16.31 11.61 -11.17
CA ARG A 96 -16.96 11.49 -9.84
C ARG A 96 -18.33 10.77 -9.85
N PRO A 97 -19.24 11.00 -10.82
CA PRO A 97 -20.52 10.29 -10.87
C PRO A 97 -20.39 8.80 -11.16
N LEU A 98 -19.38 8.42 -11.95
CA LEU A 98 -19.07 7.04 -12.32
C LEU A 98 -18.29 6.34 -11.20
N GLU A 99 -17.40 7.06 -10.54
CA GLU A 99 -16.61 6.57 -9.40
C GLU A 99 -17.49 6.09 -8.24
N ALA A 100 -18.65 6.70 -8.01
CA ALA A 100 -19.59 6.25 -6.98
C ALA A 100 -20.11 4.82 -7.21
N GLN A 101 -19.97 4.31 -8.45
CA GLN A 101 -20.36 2.95 -8.85
C GLN A 101 -19.15 2.00 -8.90
N LEU A 102 -17.95 2.50 -8.60
CA LEU A 102 -16.70 1.74 -8.64
C LEU A 102 -16.13 1.53 -7.22
N GLU A 103 -15.60 0.35 -6.97
CA GLU A 103 -14.81 0.05 -5.79
C GLU A 103 -13.39 0.59 -5.93
N LEU A 104 -12.73 0.86 -4.79
CA LEU A 104 -11.33 1.31 -4.78
C LEU A 104 -10.40 0.35 -5.54
N LYS A 105 -10.60 -0.97 -5.39
CA LYS A 105 -9.77 -1.98 -6.08
C LYS A 105 -9.92 -1.92 -7.61
N GLN A 106 -11.08 -1.52 -8.12
CA GLN A 106 -11.29 -1.34 -9.56
C GLN A 106 -10.54 -0.09 -10.04
N LEU A 107 -10.61 1.02 -9.29
CA LEU A 107 -9.82 2.23 -9.58
C LEU A 107 -8.31 1.94 -9.56
N LEU A 108 -7.83 1.15 -8.59
CA LEU A 108 -6.43 0.72 -8.52
C LEU A 108 -5.99 -0.12 -9.73
N ALA A 109 -6.90 -0.85 -10.38
CA ALA A 109 -6.61 -1.57 -11.61
C ALA A 109 -6.65 -0.65 -12.84
N LEU A 110 -7.65 0.23 -12.91
CA LEU A 110 -7.83 1.19 -14.01
C LEU A 110 -6.65 2.14 -14.18
N ARG A 111 -5.88 2.43 -13.13
CA ARG A 111 -4.66 3.26 -13.25
C ARG A 111 -3.63 2.68 -14.23
N PHE A 112 -3.63 1.36 -14.44
CA PHE A 112 -2.69 0.70 -15.35
C PHE A 112 -3.14 0.72 -16.81
N ALA A 113 -4.38 1.12 -17.09
CA ALA A 113 -4.88 1.20 -18.45
C ALA A 113 -4.22 2.37 -19.19
N GLY A 114 -4.01 2.23 -20.50
CA GLY A 114 -3.63 3.33 -21.38
C GLY A 114 -4.75 4.38 -21.49
N ASP A 115 -4.39 5.59 -21.90
CA ASP A 115 -5.34 6.72 -21.95
C ASP A 115 -6.48 6.47 -22.96
N ASP A 116 -6.19 5.86 -24.11
CA ASP A 116 -7.19 5.62 -25.16
C ASP A 116 -8.27 4.60 -24.75
N GLU A 117 -7.92 3.60 -23.94
CA GLU A 117 -8.84 2.54 -23.49
C GLU A 117 -9.51 2.84 -22.14
N LEU A 118 -8.97 3.79 -21.35
CA LEU A 118 -9.46 4.10 -20.01
C LEU A 118 -10.96 4.43 -19.96
N PRO A 119 -11.53 5.31 -20.83
CA PRO A 119 -12.96 5.60 -20.78
C PRO A 119 -13.84 4.38 -21.07
N GLY A 120 -13.42 3.55 -22.04
CA GLY A 120 -14.12 2.32 -22.39
C GLY A 120 -14.09 1.29 -21.26
N LEU A 121 -12.94 1.13 -20.60
CA LEU A 121 -12.77 0.22 -19.47
C LEU A 121 -13.57 0.67 -18.24
N VAL A 122 -13.65 1.97 -17.97
CA VAL A 122 -14.51 2.51 -16.89
C VAL A 122 -15.97 2.13 -17.13
N GLN A 123 -16.48 2.34 -18.35
CA GLN A 123 -17.87 2.00 -18.68
C GLN A 123 -18.12 0.50 -18.62
N ALA A 124 -17.19 -0.31 -19.12
CA ALA A 124 -17.28 -1.77 -19.04
C ALA A 124 -17.25 -2.25 -17.58
N ALA A 125 -16.38 -1.69 -16.74
CA ALA A 125 -16.27 -2.03 -15.32
C ALA A 125 -17.59 -1.80 -14.58
N ILE A 126 -18.28 -0.70 -14.86
CA ILE A 126 -19.57 -0.36 -14.27
C ILE A 126 -20.68 -1.26 -14.81
N ARG A 127 -20.82 -1.36 -16.14
CA ARG A 127 -21.91 -2.09 -16.80
C ARG A 127 -21.85 -3.59 -16.53
N GLU A 128 -20.66 -4.17 -16.59
CA GLU A 128 -20.45 -5.61 -16.48
C GLU A 128 -20.04 -6.04 -15.06
N LYS A 129 -19.92 -5.09 -14.13
CA LYS A 129 -19.49 -5.32 -12.73
C LYS A 129 -18.18 -6.10 -12.65
N LEU A 130 -17.20 -5.70 -13.46
CA LEU A 130 -15.92 -6.40 -13.59
C LEU A 130 -15.14 -6.39 -12.28
N SER A 131 -14.52 -7.49 -11.90
CA SER A 131 -13.58 -7.46 -10.79
C SER A 131 -12.30 -6.70 -11.17
N SER A 132 -11.53 -6.24 -10.17
CA SER A 132 -10.20 -5.63 -10.38
C SER A 132 -9.28 -6.49 -11.26
N LYS A 133 -9.35 -7.82 -11.09
CA LYS A 133 -8.59 -8.78 -11.90
C LYS A 133 -9.08 -8.82 -13.35
N ASP A 134 -10.40 -8.80 -13.56
CA ASP A 134 -10.98 -8.83 -14.91
C ASP A 134 -10.71 -7.53 -15.67
N ILE A 135 -10.72 -6.38 -14.97
CA ILE A 135 -10.28 -5.10 -15.55
C ILE A 135 -8.84 -5.21 -16.02
N GLN A 136 -7.95 -5.67 -15.13
CA GLN A 136 -6.53 -5.79 -15.45
C GLN A 136 -6.24 -6.78 -16.60
N ALA A 137 -7.04 -7.84 -16.72
CA ALA A 137 -6.94 -8.80 -17.82
C ALA A 137 -7.41 -8.24 -19.18
N ARG A 138 -8.19 -7.15 -19.18
CA ARG A 138 -8.70 -6.49 -20.39
C ARG A 138 -7.83 -5.34 -20.88
N ILE A 139 -6.84 -4.91 -20.09
CA ILE A 139 -5.89 -3.85 -20.45
C ILE A 139 -4.99 -4.34 -21.58
N GLN A 140 -4.97 -3.60 -22.69
CA GLN A 140 -4.09 -3.89 -23.83
C GLN A 140 -2.84 -3.02 -23.82
N ASP A 141 -2.96 -1.80 -23.27
CA ASP A 141 -1.83 -0.89 -23.09
C ASP A 141 -1.53 -0.74 -21.60
N PHE A 142 -0.61 -1.58 -21.10
CA PHE A 142 -0.31 -1.66 -19.68
C PHE A 142 0.77 -0.66 -19.25
N HIS A 143 0.38 0.30 -18.41
CA HIS A 143 1.27 1.27 -17.78
C HIS A 143 1.78 0.77 -16.43
N PHE A 144 3.10 0.65 -16.29
CA PHE A 144 3.73 0.24 -15.04
C PHE A 144 3.74 1.37 -14.00
N ASP A 145 3.50 1.01 -12.74
CA ASP A 145 3.68 1.91 -11.59
C ASP A 145 5.01 1.56 -10.92
N HIS A 146 6.00 2.42 -11.15
CA HIS A 146 7.36 2.30 -10.64
C HIS A 146 7.58 3.06 -9.33
N MET A 147 6.53 3.61 -8.73
CA MET A 147 6.63 4.50 -7.57
C MET A 147 6.04 3.87 -6.30
N ARG A 148 5.21 2.82 -6.44
CA ARG A 148 4.57 2.14 -5.30
C ARG A 148 5.43 1.03 -4.70
N VAL A 149 5.73 1.17 -3.41
CA VAL A 149 6.52 0.27 -2.54
C VAL A 149 5.67 -0.27 -1.38
#